data_AF-A0A6N3J825-F1
#
_entry.id   AF-A0A6N3J825-F1
#
_cell.length_a   1.000
_cell.length_b   1.000
_cell.length_c   1.000
_cell.angle_alpha   90.00
_cell.angle_beta   90.00
_cell.angle_gamma   90.00
#
_symmetry.space_group_name_H-M   'P 1'
#
loop_
_entity.id
_entity.type
_entity.pdbx_description
1 polymer ?
#
loop_
_entity_poly.entity_id
_entity_poly.type
_entity_poly.pdbx_seq_one_letter_code
_entity_poly.pdbx_strand_id
1 'polypeptide(L)'
;MKFLAVIAILFSLHAEATEEKLLCEHRELRIEPNMQMKESFFTESNAESAKSELEKLDSSSNDLMIQFAIENNSRIVRGYKLRARAIESDNKEDIKSFCDFYVSGAFYHD
;
A
#
# COMPACT_ATOMS: atom_id res chain seq x y z
N MET A 1 -37.76 45.39 8.20
CA MET A 1 -36.46 44.80 7.82
C MET A 1 -36.63 43.29 7.81
N LYS A 2 -36.67 42.66 6.63
CA LYS A 2 -36.82 41.20 6.50
C LYS A 2 -35.42 40.60 6.43
N PHE A 3 -35.01 39.90 7.49
CA PHE A 3 -33.77 39.16 7.54
C PHE A 3 -33.90 37.92 6.64
N LEU A 4 -33.22 37.93 5.50
CA LEU A 4 -32.95 36.73 4.72
C LEU A 4 -31.60 36.18 5.20
N ALA A 5 -31.66 35.24 6.14
CA ALA A 5 -30.53 34.41 6.51
C ALA A 5 -30.24 33.45 5.35
N VAL A 6 -29.26 33.76 4.53
CA VAL A 6 -28.70 32.82 3.55
C VAL A 6 -27.69 31.96 4.31
N ILE A 7 -28.15 30.81 4.79
CA ILE A 7 -27.27 29.74 5.27
C ILE A 7 -26.57 29.19 4.03
N ALA A 8 -25.34 29.65 3.80
CA ALA A 8 -24.45 29.03 2.83
C ALA A 8 -24.15 27.62 3.32
N ILE A 9 -24.74 26.65 2.64
CA ILE A 9 -24.52 25.22 2.81
C ILE A 9 -23.02 24.99 2.62
N LEU A 10 -22.33 24.73 3.72
CA LEU A 10 -20.98 24.16 3.70
C LEU A 10 -21.08 22.88 2.87
N PHE A 11 -20.45 22.88 1.70
CA PHE A 11 -20.18 21.67 0.96
C PHE A 11 -19.32 20.78 1.86
N SER A 12 -19.98 19.91 2.62
CA SER A 12 -19.35 18.76 3.23
C SER A 12 -18.77 17.96 2.07
N LEU A 13 -17.44 18.09 1.89
CA LEU A 13 -16.63 17.05 1.31
C LEU A 13 -16.99 15.77 2.08
N HIS A 14 -17.93 15.00 1.53
CA HIS A 14 -18.00 13.59 1.80
C HIS A 14 -16.80 13.02 1.05
N ALA A 15 -15.61 13.21 1.63
CA ALA A 15 -14.57 12.22 1.47
C ALA A 15 -15.19 10.98 2.10
N GLU A 16 -15.91 10.20 1.29
CA GLU A 16 -16.14 8.80 1.59
C GLU A 16 -14.74 8.26 1.85
N ALA A 17 -14.40 8.12 3.12
CA ALA A 17 -13.31 7.28 3.55
C ALA A 17 -13.74 5.89 3.09
N THR A 18 -13.41 5.57 1.84
CA THR A 18 -13.59 4.25 1.27
C THR A 18 -12.82 3.35 2.21
N GLU A 19 -13.54 2.54 2.98
CA GLU A 19 -12.94 1.49 3.79
C GLU A 19 -11.94 0.77 2.90
N GLU A 20 -10.68 0.76 3.32
CA GLU A 20 -9.59 0.26 2.51
C GLU A 20 -9.82 -1.24 2.31
N LYS A 21 -10.38 -1.61 1.14
CA LYS A 21 -10.80 -2.99 0.87
C LYS A 21 -9.61 -3.93 1.06
N LEU A 22 -9.70 -4.80 2.06
CA LEU A 22 -8.78 -5.90 2.26
C LEU A 22 -9.09 -6.97 1.21
N LEU A 23 -8.12 -7.27 0.34
CA LEU A 23 -8.28 -8.24 -0.74
C LEU A 23 -7.95 -9.66 -0.28
N CYS A 24 -7.18 -9.81 0.81
CA CYS A 24 -6.58 -11.09 1.20
C CYS A 24 -6.99 -11.60 2.59
N GLU A 25 -8.04 -11.02 3.19
CA GLU A 25 -8.48 -11.27 4.57
C GLU A 25 -8.74 -12.77 4.90
N HIS A 26 -9.11 -13.58 3.91
CA HIS A 26 -9.39 -15.01 4.09
C HIS A 26 -8.20 -15.93 3.81
N ARG A 27 -7.00 -15.38 3.58
CA ARG A 27 -5.81 -16.17 3.24
C ARG A 27 -4.96 -16.40 4.48
N GLU A 28 -4.49 -17.64 4.64
CA GLU A 28 -3.51 -17.98 5.67
C GLU A 28 -2.17 -17.28 5.38
N LEU A 29 -1.67 -16.50 6.34
CA LEU A 29 -0.38 -15.84 6.26
C LEU A 29 0.74 -16.86 6.47
N ARG A 30 1.82 -16.74 5.69
CA ARG A 30 3.02 -17.60 5.79
C ARG A 30 4.25 -16.84 6.31
N ILE A 31 4.04 -15.61 6.77
CA ILE A 31 5.03 -14.70 7.33
C ILE A 31 4.70 -14.53 8.81
N GLU A 32 5.73 -14.42 9.65
CA GLU A 32 5.52 -14.15 11.07
C GLU A 32 4.79 -12.80 11.28
N PRO A 33 3.82 -12.71 12.21
CA PRO A 33 2.97 -11.52 12.34
C PRO A 33 3.71 -10.20 12.58
N ASN A 34 4.89 -10.23 13.20
CA ASN A 34 5.74 -9.06 13.45
C ASN A 34 6.50 -8.59 12.21
N MET A 35 6.75 -9.47 11.24
CA MET A 35 7.44 -9.14 9.98
C MET A 35 6.47 -8.78 8.86
N GLN A 36 5.20 -9.20 8.95
CA GLN A 36 4.20 -8.97 7.91
C GLN A 36 3.91 -7.47 7.70
N MET A 37 4.12 -7.00 6.46
CA MET A 37 3.63 -5.70 6.02
C MET A 37 2.10 -5.75 5.98
N LYS A 38 1.43 -4.76 6.56
CA LYS A 38 -0.03 -4.66 6.47
C LYS A 38 -0.45 -4.37 5.04
N GLU A 39 -1.59 -4.91 4.62
CA GLU A 39 -2.13 -4.65 3.28
C GLU A 39 -2.26 -3.15 3.00
N SER A 40 -2.61 -2.38 4.04
CA SER A 40 -2.74 -0.92 4.02
C SER A 40 -1.45 -0.14 3.75
N PHE A 41 -0.29 -0.81 3.72
CA PHE A 41 0.96 -0.15 3.28
C PHE A 41 1.06 -0.03 1.75
N PHE A 42 0.30 -0.81 0.99
CA PHE A 42 0.37 -0.84 -0.47
C PHE A 42 -0.50 0.24 -1.11
N THR A 43 -0.20 1.50 -0.78
CA THR A 43 -0.84 2.69 -1.33
C THR A 43 0.09 3.40 -2.31
N GLU A 44 -0.46 4.27 -3.16
CA GLU A 44 0.31 5.07 -4.10
C GLU A 44 1.36 5.93 -3.40
N SER A 45 0.95 6.68 -2.36
CA SER A 45 1.83 7.57 -1.60
C SER A 45 3.01 6.83 -0.96
N ASN A 46 2.77 5.64 -0.41
CA ASN A 46 3.85 4.82 0.16
C ASN A 46 4.77 4.27 -0.93
N ALA A 47 4.23 3.89 -2.10
CA ALA A 47 5.04 3.43 -3.23
C ALA A 47 5.90 4.54 -3.83
N GLU A 48 5.37 5.76 -3.95
CA GLU A 48 6.14 6.94 -4.38
C GLU A 48 7.25 7.27 -3.40
N SER A 49 6.93 7.27 -2.09
CA SER A 49 7.93 7.49 -1.04
C SER A 49 9.03 6.41 -1.08
N ALA A 50 8.64 5.13 -1.18
CA ALA A 50 9.58 4.02 -1.28
C ALA A 50 10.46 4.10 -2.54
N LYS A 51 9.90 4.54 -3.67
CA LYS A 51 10.67 4.78 -4.90
C LYS A 51 11.68 5.90 -4.71
N SER A 52 11.29 7.00 -4.06
CA SER A 52 12.21 8.10 -3.76
C SER A 52 13.35 7.67 -2.84
N GLU A 53 13.09 6.81 -1.85
CA GLU A 53 14.13 6.24 -1.00
C GLU A 53 15.08 5.33 -1.78
N LEU A 54 14.55 4.47 -2.67
CA LEU A 54 15.38 3.61 -3.53
C LEU A 54 16.36 4.40 -4.41
N GLU A 55 15.95 5.57 -4.91
CA GLU A 55 16.81 6.44 -5.72
C GLU A 55 17.99 7.04 -4.94
N LYS A 56 17.91 7.08 -3.60
CA LYS A 56 18.98 7.59 -2.71
C LYS A 56 19.95 6.50 -2.26
N LEU A 57 19.58 5.23 -2.38
CA LEU A 57 20.38 4.12 -1.88
C LEU A 57 21.38 3.64 -2.94
N ASP A 58 22.62 3.38 -2.51
CA ASP A 58 23.62 2.76 -3.36
C ASP A 58 23.30 1.26 -3.52
N SER A 59 22.72 0.90 -4.67
CA SER A 59 22.40 -0.48 -5.02
C SER A 59 23.60 -1.44 -5.06
N SER A 60 24.82 -0.91 -5.12
CA SER A 60 26.07 -1.69 -5.11
C SER A 60 26.70 -1.83 -3.71
N SER A 61 26.10 -1.19 -2.70
CA SER A 61 26.59 -1.26 -1.33
C SER A 61 26.49 -2.68 -0.77
N ASN A 62 27.53 -3.14 -0.07
CA ASN A 62 27.47 -4.40 0.69
C ASN A 62 26.99 -4.21 2.14
N ASP A 63 26.60 -2.99 2.51
CA ASP A 63 26.04 -2.72 3.83
C ASP A 63 24.68 -3.41 4.00
N LEU A 64 24.55 -4.22 5.04
CA LEU A 64 23.35 -5.04 5.28
C LEU A 64 22.11 -4.18 5.49
N MET A 65 22.22 -3.03 6.16
CA MET A 65 21.11 -2.13 6.40
C MET A 65 20.66 -1.47 5.10
N ILE A 66 21.60 -1.12 4.22
CA ILE A 66 21.27 -0.62 2.88
C ILE A 66 20.56 -1.69 2.07
N GLN A 67 21.02 -2.94 2.12
CA GLN A 67 20.35 -4.05 1.42
C GLN A 67 18.94 -4.31 1.95
N PHE A 68 18.74 -4.30 3.27
CA PHE A 68 17.40 -4.42 3.87
C PHE A 68 16.49 -3.26 3.47
N ALA A 69 17.00 -2.02 3.46
CA ALA A 69 16.25 -0.86 3.00
C ALA A 69 15.84 -1.00 1.52
N ILE A 70 16.74 -1.48 0.66
CA ILE A 70 16.44 -1.73 -0.76
C ILE A 70 15.32 -2.76 -0.90
N GLU A 71 15.43 -3.89 -0.20
CA GLU A 71 14.45 -4.96 -0.31
C GLU A 71 13.09 -4.54 0.25
N ASN A 72 13.05 -3.89 1.41
CA ASN A 72 11.81 -3.42 2.05
C ASN A 72 11.09 -2.40 1.16
N ASN A 73 11.79 -1.40 0.65
CA ASN A 73 11.19 -0.41 -0.26
C ASN A 73 10.74 -1.06 -1.60
N SER A 74 11.53 -1.99 -2.13
CA SER A 74 11.16 -2.72 -3.36
C SER A 74 9.88 -3.54 -3.18
N ARG A 75 9.68 -4.16 -2.02
CA ARG A 75 8.44 -4.88 -1.67
C ARG A 75 7.24 -3.96 -1.61
N ILE A 76 7.37 -2.77 -1.03
CA ILE A 76 6.29 -1.76 -0.99
C ILE A 76 5.88 -1.38 -2.42
N VAL A 77 6.85 -1.03 -3.27
CA VAL A 77 6.60 -0.68 -4.68
C VAL A 77 5.93 -1.83 -5.45
N ARG A 78 6.43 -3.06 -5.27
CA ARG A 78 5.87 -4.24 -5.92
C ARG A 78 4.44 -4.53 -5.45
N GLY A 79 4.22 -4.48 -4.14
CA GLY A 79 2.92 -4.74 -3.54
C GLY A 79 1.87 -3.73 -4.00
N TYR A 80 2.22 -2.43 -4.06
CA TYR A 80 1.33 -1.41 -4.65
C TYR A 80 0.96 -1.71 -6.10
N LYS A 81 1.95 -2.02 -6.96
CA LYS A 81 1.68 -2.35 -8.38
C LYS A 81 0.79 -3.58 -8.56
N LEU A 82 0.88 -4.55 -7.67
CA LEU A 82 0.00 -5.72 -7.68
C LEU A 82 -1.40 -5.36 -7.18
N ARG A 83 -1.50 -4.58 -6.10
CA ARG A 83 -2.77 -4.16 -5.51
C ARG A 83 -3.57 -3.25 -6.44
N ALA A 84 -2.93 -2.25 -7.03
CA ALA A 84 -3.56 -1.34 -7.99
C ALA A 84 -4.19 -2.12 -9.15
N ARG A 85 -3.42 -3.05 -9.76
CA ARG A 85 -3.95 -3.95 -10.81
C ARG A 85 -5.11 -4.82 -10.33
N ALA A 86 -5.03 -5.37 -9.13
CA ALA A 86 -6.10 -6.20 -8.56
C ALA A 86 -7.40 -5.41 -8.31
N ILE A 87 -7.28 -4.12 -7.98
CA ILE A 87 -8.43 -3.22 -7.78
C ILE A 87 -9.03 -2.77 -9.12
N GLU A 88 -8.18 -2.46 -10.12
CA GLU A 88 -8.60 -1.91 -11.41
C GLU A 88 -9.20 -2.94 -12.37
N SER A 89 -8.75 -4.19 -12.33
CA SER A 89 -9.01 -5.17 -13.39
C SER A 89 -10.28 -6.02 -13.23
N ASP A 90 -10.89 -6.06 -12.04
CA ASP A 90 -11.92 -7.04 -11.62
C ASP A 90 -11.58 -8.51 -12.00
N ASN A 91 -10.29 -8.80 -12.20
CA ASN A 91 -9.78 -10.08 -12.65
C ASN A 91 -9.32 -10.90 -11.44
N LYS A 92 -9.87 -12.12 -11.31
CA LYS A 92 -9.52 -13.04 -10.22
C LYS A 92 -8.05 -13.42 -10.20
N GLU A 93 -7.37 -13.46 -11.35
CA GLU A 93 -5.94 -13.76 -11.42
C GLU A 93 -5.07 -12.62 -10.89
N ASP A 94 -5.49 -11.37 -11.05
CA ASP A 94 -4.77 -10.21 -10.51
C ASP A 94 -4.91 -10.13 -8.98
N ILE A 95 -6.13 -10.39 -8.46
CA ILE A 95 -6.36 -10.56 -7.01
C ILE A 95 -5.52 -11.70 -6.46
N LYS A 96 -5.49 -12.86 -7.14
CA LYS A 96 -4.68 -14.00 -6.75
C LYS A 96 -3.19 -13.65 -6.73
N SER A 97 -2.70 -12.97 -7.76
CA SER A 97 -1.30 -12.54 -7.85
C SER A 97 -0.90 -11.60 -6.72
N PHE A 98 -1.78 -10.66 -6.36
CA PHE A 98 -1.57 -9.80 -5.19
C PHE A 98 -1.56 -10.60 -3.89
N CYS A 99 -2.55 -11.47 -3.66
CA CYS A 99 -2.60 -12.23 -2.43
C CYS A 99 -1.49 -13.26 -2.28
N ASP A 100 -1.04 -13.89 -3.36
CA ASP A 100 0.11 -14.81 -3.33
C ASP A 100 1.39 -14.08 -2.88
N PHE A 101 1.60 -12.85 -3.40
CA PHE A 101 2.66 -11.97 -2.91
C PHE A 101 2.44 -11.56 -1.45
N TYR A 102 1.23 -11.15 -1.08
CA TYR A 102 0.92 -10.66 0.26
C TYR A 102 1.21 -11.71 1.35
N VAL A 103 0.80 -12.96 1.14
CA VAL A 103 0.95 -14.00 2.17
C VAL A 103 2.36 -14.54 2.34
N SER A 104 3.25 -14.29 1.37
CA SER A 104 4.58 -14.95 1.33
C SER A 104 5.76 -14.02 1.04
N GLY A 105 5.53 -12.83 0.49
CA GLY A 105 6.57 -11.90 0.04
C GLY A 105 6.47 -10.49 0.61
N ALA A 106 5.38 -10.15 1.29
CA ALA A 106 5.14 -8.84 1.88
C ALA A 106 5.65 -8.76 3.33
N PHE A 107 6.97 -8.88 3.53
CA PHE A 107 7.59 -8.84 4.85
C PHE A 107 8.72 -7.80 4.94
N TYR A 108 8.94 -7.28 6.15
CA TYR A 108 10.10 -6.47 6.48
C TYR A 108 11.29 -7.37 6.84
N HIS A 109 12.47 -6.98 6.38
CA HIS A 109 13.73 -7.31 7.06
C HIS A 109 13.96 -6.33 8.20
N ASP A 110 14.43 -6.84 9.35
CA ASP A 110 14.78 -6.08 10.55
C ASP A 110 16.30 -5.98 10.78
#